data_AF-A0A8S1SQI1-F1
#
_entry.id   AF-A0A8S1SQI1-F1
#
_cell.length_a   1.000
_cell.length_b   1.000
_cell.length_c   1.000
_cell.angle_alpha   90.00
_cell.angle_beta   90.00
_cell.angle_gamma   90.00
#
_symmetry.space_group_name_H-M   'P 1'
#
loop_
_entity.id
_entity.type
_entity.pdbx_description
1 polymer ?
#
loop_
_entity_poly.entity_id
_entity_poly.type
_entity_poly.pdbx_seq_one_letter_code
_entity_poly.pdbx_strand_id
1 'polypeptide(L)'
;MALLGKTLKGRTTKAGGTEQKRNIKIRQITKSQQEFEESQKQAQFKKEQLRSKIREEQKIVNFNTKKLMAYWRRTMRAVKTEQLKLDIELYSQNNKRELDSKEAFIQMLDKNLDEAEDQYQIALRNHLIHLENFHLLQESRNRALLEEFERDIRILQEEFQIEFDDMTKTHKQQVKELEDMIKTVEEEEKRKAEQAKNQHQTNREETKNKDVEDTSQMKQQLEDKQTKFYNDLEQMHQKYQSDTAKKTEDHTKYYDANKDMSKKIERLVRSIASKKAKIDLTKYKILQHTKECNARNQALKKEKENIAKNYQDLKQKMNKFREEQQRLLKELVNNSRNSVLKLTEYKELGEKILKTAELCRRLETEREKVLPFYEDTVDLDQIPENLKNDFEAIEKEQYEEFAYLNNFYKRYNKVLLDILAIQKQKEALQNESNQLQSLLKQYLDGLSCNDDVLSNPNPLFVKNFNIDLGEKQVIGESQQTIIEGVFNVRSTQMQLQGQRVGPFQ
;
A
#
# COMPACT_ATOMS: atom_id res chain seq x y z
N MET A 1 -24.62 -54.55 -28.38
CA MET A 1 -24.21 -55.71 -27.57
C MET A 1 -25.45 -56.39 -27.03
N ALA A 2 -25.50 -57.70 -27.18
CA ALA A 2 -26.61 -58.57 -26.81
C ALA A 2 -26.74 -58.75 -25.29
N LEU A 3 -27.96 -58.97 -24.81
CA LEU A 3 -28.22 -59.87 -23.68
C LEU A 3 -29.65 -60.40 -23.79
N LEU A 4 -29.73 -61.59 -24.38
CA LEU A 4 -30.90 -62.42 -24.55
C LEU A 4 -31.01 -63.37 -23.34
N GLY A 5 -32.23 -63.54 -22.82
CA GLY A 5 -32.76 -64.83 -22.39
C GLY A 5 -32.26 -65.44 -21.07
N LYS A 6 -33.15 -65.45 -20.06
CA LYS A 6 -33.22 -66.53 -19.07
C LYS A 6 -34.43 -67.42 -19.43
N THR A 7 -34.15 -68.62 -19.96
CA THR A 7 -35.15 -69.67 -20.16
C THR A 7 -35.37 -70.43 -18.85
N LEU A 8 -36.51 -70.21 -18.20
CA LEU A 8 -37.00 -71.05 -17.10
C LEU A 8 -37.65 -72.30 -17.68
N LYS A 9 -37.01 -73.44 -17.42
CA LYS A 9 -37.37 -74.79 -17.88
C LYS A 9 -38.55 -75.30 -17.04
N GLY A 10 -39.77 -74.88 -17.41
CA GLY A 10 -41.02 -75.36 -16.81
C GLY A 10 -41.38 -76.74 -17.35
N ARG A 11 -41.10 -77.77 -16.55
CA ARG A 11 -41.51 -79.17 -16.73
C ARG A 11 -43.02 -79.27 -16.40
N THR A 12 -43.88 -79.29 -17.42
CA THR A 12 -45.26 -79.76 -17.23
C THR A 12 -45.36 -81.24 -17.57
N THR A 13 -45.84 -81.95 -16.56
CA THR A 13 -46.02 -83.38 -16.45
C THR A 13 -47.01 -83.89 -17.50
N LYS A 14 -46.57 -84.85 -18.31
CA LYS A 14 -47.50 -85.76 -19.01
C LYS A 14 -48.37 -86.43 -17.95
N ALA A 15 -49.68 -86.20 -18.01
CA ALA A 15 -50.65 -87.08 -17.38
C ALA A 15 -50.53 -88.45 -18.05
N GLY A 16 -49.67 -89.30 -17.48
CA GLY A 16 -49.65 -90.73 -17.69
C GLY A 16 -50.89 -91.32 -17.03
N GLY A 17 -51.96 -91.42 -17.80
CA GLY A 17 -53.11 -92.27 -17.52
C GLY A 17 -53.23 -93.26 -18.67
N THR A 18 -52.52 -94.37 -18.58
CA THR A 18 -52.76 -95.55 -19.42
C THR A 18 -54.13 -96.10 -19.05
N GLU A 19 -55.17 -95.72 -19.79
CA GLU A 19 -56.43 -96.44 -19.75
C GLU A 19 -56.17 -97.90 -20.18
N GLN A 20 -56.48 -98.83 -19.27
CA GLN A 20 -56.45 -100.26 -19.51
C GLN A 20 -57.38 -100.58 -20.68
N LYS A 21 -56.80 -100.85 -21.85
CA LYS A 21 -57.55 -101.44 -22.97
C LYS A 21 -58.04 -102.82 -22.54
N ARG A 22 -59.32 -102.91 -22.17
CA ARG A 22 -60.06 -104.16 -22.10
C ARG A 22 -59.96 -104.81 -23.49
N ASN A 23 -59.31 -105.96 -23.57
CA ASN A 23 -59.30 -106.81 -24.77
C ASN A 23 -60.69 -107.41 -24.97
N ILE A 24 -61.64 -106.60 -25.45
CA ILE A 24 -62.88 -107.09 -26.01
C ILE A 24 -62.53 -107.52 -27.43
N LYS A 25 -62.40 -108.83 -27.64
CA LYS A 25 -62.41 -109.42 -28.99
C LYS A 25 -63.78 -109.17 -29.60
N ILE A 26 -63.95 -108.01 -30.22
CA ILE A 26 -65.09 -107.76 -31.11
C ILE A 26 -64.87 -108.69 -32.30
N ARG A 27 -65.72 -109.72 -32.42
CA ARG A 27 -65.85 -110.51 -33.64
C ARG A 27 -66.01 -109.51 -34.79
N GLN A 28 -65.00 -109.42 -35.65
CA GLN A 28 -65.14 -108.80 -36.95
C GLN A 28 -66.24 -109.57 -37.66
N ILE A 29 -67.46 -109.03 -37.63
CA ILE A 29 -68.43 -109.29 -38.68
C ILE A 29 -67.71 -108.83 -39.94
N THR A 30 -67.42 -109.77 -40.83
CA THR A 30 -66.80 -109.56 -42.14
C THR A 30 -67.65 -108.55 -42.91
N LYS A 31 -67.37 -107.27 -42.68
CA LYS A 31 -67.75 -106.20 -43.60
C LYS A 31 -66.99 -106.46 -44.87
N SER A 32 -67.71 -106.46 -45.99
CA SER A 32 -67.12 -106.64 -47.32
C SER A 32 -65.94 -105.67 -47.49
N GLN A 33 -64.89 -106.11 -48.17
CA GLN A 33 -63.69 -105.32 -48.47
C GLN A 33 -64.03 -103.93 -49.06
N GLN A 34 -65.18 -103.85 -49.74
CA GLN A 34 -65.79 -102.62 -50.25
C GLN A 34 -66.15 -101.59 -49.16
N GLU A 35 -66.74 -101.98 -48.02
CA GLU A 35 -67.12 -101.03 -46.96
C GLU A 35 -65.89 -100.44 -46.23
N PHE A 36 -64.80 -101.21 -46.12
CA PHE A 36 -63.54 -100.73 -45.55
C PHE A 36 -62.83 -99.77 -46.51
N GLU A 37 -62.82 -100.06 -47.80
CA GLU A 37 -62.27 -99.17 -48.83
C GLU A 37 -63.09 -97.88 -48.97
N GLU A 38 -64.42 -97.93 -48.89
CA GLU A 38 -65.28 -96.74 -48.88
C GLU A 38 -65.06 -95.89 -47.62
N SER A 39 -64.97 -96.51 -46.44
CA SER A 39 -64.66 -95.80 -45.20
C SER A 39 -63.25 -95.18 -45.24
N GLN A 40 -62.28 -95.87 -45.83
CA GLN A 40 -60.92 -95.36 -46.00
C GLN A 40 -60.87 -94.20 -47.01
N LYS A 41 -61.59 -94.29 -48.13
CA LYS A 41 -61.74 -93.19 -49.10
C LYS A 41 -62.45 -91.99 -48.48
N GLN A 42 -63.52 -92.20 -47.70
CA GLN A 42 -64.18 -91.13 -46.96
C GLN A 42 -63.26 -90.49 -45.90
N ALA A 43 -62.44 -91.28 -45.21
CA ALA A 43 -61.46 -90.76 -44.26
C ALA A 43 -60.33 -89.98 -44.96
N GLN A 44 -59.86 -90.44 -46.12
CA GLN A 44 -58.88 -89.72 -46.94
C GLN A 44 -59.46 -88.41 -47.48
N PHE A 45 -60.69 -88.42 -48.00
CA PHE A 45 -61.39 -87.22 -48.46
C PHE A 45 -61.59 -86.20 -47.33
N LYS A 46 -62.03 -86.65 -46.13
CA LYS A 46 -62.15 -85.78 -44.94
C LYS A 46 -60.79 -85.23 -44.50
N LYS A 47 -59.73 -86.04 -44.54
CA LYS A 47 -58.36 -85.60 -44.23
C LYS A 47 -57.85 -84.57 -45.23
N GLU A 48 -58.18 -84.72 -46.51
CA GLU A 48 -57.81 -83.79 -47.55
C GLU A 48 -58.59 -82.47 -47.46
N GLN A 49 -59.90 -82.53 -47.15
CA GLN A 49 -60.69 -81.36 -46.80
C GLN A 49 -60.13 -80.61 -45.60
N LEU A 50 -59.76 -81.32 -44.52
CA LEU A 50 -59.13 -80.70 -43.34
C LEU A 50 -57.77 -80.08 -43.70
N ARG A 51 -56.97 -80.73 -44.55
CA ARG A 51 -55.72 -80.16 -45.06
C ARG A 51 -55.93 -78.95 -45.96
N SER A 52 -57.04 -78.88 -46.70
CA SER A 52 -57.40 -77.70 -47.49
C SER A 52 -57.81 -76.54 -46.57
N LYS A 53 -58.68 -76.81 -45.58
CA LYS A 53 -59.09 -75.83 -44.57
C LYS A 53 -57.91 -75.28 -43.78
N ILE A 54 -56.99 -76.14 -43.33
CA ILE A 54 -55.75 -75.71 -42.65
C ILE A 54 -54.89 -74.83 -43.57
N ARG A 55 -54.78 -75.15 -44.87
CA ARG A 55 -54.03 -74.32 -45.83
C ARG A 55 -54.69 -72.96 -46.06
N GLU A 56 -56.02 -72.93 -46.13
CA GLU A 56 -56.79 -71.67 -46.24
C GLU A 56 -56.66 -70.83 -44.97
N GLU A 57 -56.79 -71.44 -43.79
CA GLU A 57 -56.54 -70.78 -42.50
C GLU A 57 -55.11 -70.24 -42.43
N GLN A 58 -54.10 -71.01 -42.84
CA GLN A 58 -52.70 -70.55 -42.89
C GLN A 58 -52.52 -69.36 -43.84
N LYS A 59 -53.19 -69.35 -45.00
CA LYS A 59 -53.18 -68.19 -45.91
C LYS A 59 -53.81 -66.97 -45.26
N ILE A 60 -54.95 -67.13 -44.60
CA ILE A 60 -55.65 -66.06 -43.88
C ILE A 60 -54.79 -65.54 -42.72
N VAL A 61 -54.17 -66.41 -41.94
CA VAL A 61 -53.25 -66.05 -40.86
C VAL A 61 -52.03 -65.30 -41.41
N ASN A 62 -51.42 -65.78 -42.49
CA ASN A 62 -50.29 -65.10 -43.13
C ASN A 62 -50.68 -63.72 -43.70
N PHE A 63 -51.87 -63.60 -44.26
CA PHE A 63 -52.39 -62.32 -44.72
C PHE A 63 -52.66 -61.36 -43.55
N ASN A 64 -53.34 -61.84 -42.51
CA ASN A 64 -53.66 -61.07 -41.31
C ASN A 64 -52.40 -60.65 -40.54
N THR A 65 -51.38 -61.51 -40.43
CA THR A 65 -50.10 -61.15 -39.82
C THR A 65 -49.38 -60.07 -40.63
N LYS A 66 -49.35 -60.16 -41.97
CA LYS A 66 -48.79 -59.08 -42.82
C LYS A 66 -49.56 -57.77 -42.67
N LYS A 67 -50.89 -57.83 -42.63
CA LYS A 67 -51.76 -56.66 -42.40
C LYS A 67 -51.52 -56.03 -41.04
N LEU A 68 -51.43 -56.85 -39.99
CA LEU A 68 -51.14 -56.43 -38.63
C LEU A 68 -49.73 -55.81 -38.53
N MET A 69 -48.73 -56.40 -39.17
CA MET A 69 -47.36 -55.84 -39.23
C MET A 69 -47.30 -54.51 -39.98
N ALA A 70 -48.05 -54.37 -41.08
CA ALA A 70 -48.16 -53.11 -41.81
C ALA A 70 -48.81 -52.02 -40.95
N TYR A 71 -49.88 -52.36 -40.23
CA TYR A 71 -50.53 -51.47 -39.28
C TYR A 71 -49.59 -51.07 -38.14
N TRP A 72 -48.93 -52.03 -37.49
CA TRP A 72 -47.95 -51.75 -36.42
C TRP A 72 -46.80 -50.88 -36.91
N ARG A 73 -46.23 -51.13 -38.09
CA ARG A 73 -45.19 -50.27 -38.65
C ARG A 73 -45.68 -48.85 -38.89
N ARG A 74 -46.92 -48.69 -39.36
CA ARG A 74 -47.53 -47.36 -39.54
C ARG A 74 -47.67 -46.65 -38.19
N THR A 75 -48.22 -47.32 -37.18
CA THR A 75 -48.40 -46.75 -35.84
C THR A 75 -47.06 -46.44 -35.17
N MET A 76 -46.10 -47.36 -35.19
CA MET A 76 -44.76 -47.16 -34.61
C MET A 76 -43.99 -46.04 -35.30
N ARG A 77 -44.11 -45.90 -36.63
CA ARG A 77 -43.51 -44.76 -37.34
C ARG A 77 -44.16 -43.45 -36.95
N ALA A 78 -45.49 -43.39 -36.82
CA ALA A 78 -46.17 -42.19 -36.38
C ALA A 78 -45.69 -41.78 -34.99
N VAL A 79 -45.71 -42.71 -34.02
CA VAL A 79 -45.24 -42.45 -32.65
C VAL A 79 -43.76 -42.05 -32.64
N LYS A 80 -42.89 -42.73 -33.40
CA LYS A 80 -41.47 -42.38 -33.45
C LYS A 80 -41.21 -41.03 -34.12
N THR A 81 -42.01 -40.67 -35.12
CA THR A 81 -41.92 -39.36 -35.78
C THR A 81 -42.32 -38.25 -34.83
N GLU A 82 -43.39 -38.41 -34.06
CA GLU A 82 -43.80 -37.45 -33.03
C GLU A 82 -42.75 -37.36 -31.91
N GLN A 83 -42.18 -38.48 -31.47
CA GLN A 83 -41.07 -38.46 -30.51
C GLN A 83 -39.86 -37.66 -31.06
N LEU A 84 -39.45 -37.92 -32.30
CA LEU A 84 -38.30 -37.23 -32.90
C LEU A 84 -38.56 -35.73 -33.08
N LYS A 85 -39.79 -35.31 -33.40
CA LYS A 85 -40.16 -33.89 -33.45
C LYS A 85 -40.00 -33.23 -32.09
N LEU A 86 -40.47 -33.89 -31.03
CA LEU A 86 -40.33 -33.40 -29.67
C LEU A 86 -38.86 -33.35 -29.24
N ASP A 87 -38.07 -34.38 -29.56
CA ASP A 87 -36.62 -34.40 -29.30
C ASP A 87 -35.92 -33.24 -30.02
N ILE A 88 -36.24 -32.98 -31.30
CA ILE A 88 -35.71 -31.84 -32.07
C ILE A 88 -36.08 -30.50 -31.41
N GLU A 89 -37.32 -30.36 -30.94
CA GLU A 89 -37.77 -29.14 -30.25
C GLU A 89 -37.02 -28.95 -28.92
N LEU A 90 -36.85 -30.01 -28.12
CA LEU A 90 -36.06 -29.98 -26.90
C LEU A 90 -34.60 -29.59 -27.17
N TYR A 91 -33.97 -30.18 -28.19
CA TYR A 91 -32.60 -29.82 -28.58
C TYR A 91 -32.52 -28.37 -29.07
N SER A 92 -33.51 -27.90 -29.84
CA SER A 92 -33.56 -26.51 -30.29
C SER A 92 -33.68 -25.55 -29.11
N GLN A 93 -34.53 -25.84 -28.14
CA GLN A 93 -34.68 -25.02 -26.93
C GLN A 93 -33.42 -25.05 -26.07
N ASN A 94 -32.78 -26.22 -25.91
CA ASN A 94 -31.52 -26.32 -25.18
C ASN A 94 -30.41 -25.50 -25.85
N ASN A 95 -30.24 -25.64 -27.16
CA ASN A 95 -29.27 -24.87 -27.93
C ASN A 95 -29.55 -23.37 -27.86
N LYS A 96 -30.83 -22.96 -27.87
CA LYS A 96 -31.22 -21.56 -27.71
C LYS A 96 -30.79 -21.02 -26.34
N ARG A 97 -31.03 -21.77 -25.26
CA ARG A 97 -30.58 -21.42 -23.91
C ARG A 97 -29.06 -21.34 -23.78
N GLU A 98 -28.34 -22.29 -24.39
CA GLU A 98 -26.88 -22.25 -24.42
C GLU A 98 -26.36 -21.05 -25.20
N LEU A 99 -26.99 -20.70 -26.32
CA LEU A 99 -26.64 -19.52 -27.11
C LEU A 99 -26.88 -18.25 -26.29
N ASP A 100 -28.06 -18.11 -25.67
CA ASP A 100 -28.38 -16.94 -24.85
C ASP A 100 -27.42 -16.83 -23.64
N SER A 101 -27.01 -17.95 -23.03
CA SER A 101 -26.00 -17.97 -21.96
C SER A 101 -24.60 -17.54 -22.46
N LYS A 102 -24.20 -17.99 -23.64
CA LYS A 102 -22.91 -17.59 -24.24
C LYS A 102 -22.93 -16.13 -24.66
N GLU A 103 -24.04 -15.64 -25.19
CA GLU A 103 -24.25 -14.25 -25.55
C GLU A 103 -24.16 -13.34 -24.31
N ALA A 104 -24.82 -13.72 -23.22
CA ALA A 104 -24.71 -13.00 -21.95
C ALA A 104 -23.26 -13.00 -21.40
N PHE A 105 -22.54 -14.11 -21.56
CA PHE A 105 -21.14 -14.19 -21.17
C PHE A 105 -20.24 -13.30 -22.05
N ILE A 106 -20.48 -13.24 -23.36
CA ILE A 106 -19.78 -12.33 -24.28
C ILE A 106 -20.03 -10.87 -23.90
N GLN A 107 -21.29 -10.48 -23.66
CA GLN A 107 -21.63 -9.13 -23.23
C GLN A 107 -20.96 -8.74 -21.91
N MET A 108 -20.88 -9.68 -20.96
CA MET A 108 -20.14 -9.47 -19.72
C MET A 108 -18.64 -9.28 -19.98
N LEU A 109 -18.05 -10.06 -20.89
CA LEU A 109 -16.64 -9.92 -21.27
C LEU A 109 -16.37 -8.58 -21.96
N ASP A 110 -17.25 -8.14 -22.86
CA ASP A 110 -17.13 -6.83 -23.53
C ASP A 110 -17.15 -5.70 -22.49
N LYS A 111 -18.10 -5.75 -21.54
CA LYS A 111 -18.16 -4.78 -20.45
C LYS A 111 -16.89 -4.80 -19.59
N ASN A 112 -16.38 -5.98 -19.25
CA ASN A 112 -15.14 -6.10 -18.48
C ASN A 112 -13.93 -5.56 -19.27
N LEU A 113 -13.94 -5.67 -20.60
CA LEU A 113 -12.89 -5.13 -21.45
C LEU A 113 -12.94 -3.60 -21.48
N ASP A 114 -14.13 -3.01 -21.60
CA ASP A 114 -14.33 -1.56 -21.48
C ASP A 114 -13.89 -1.04 -20.10
N GLU A 115 -14.30 -1.71 -19.01
CA GLU A 115 -13.90 -1.35 -17.64
C GLU A 115 -12.37 -1.44 -17.44
N ALA A 116 -11.72 -2.43 -18.05
CA ALA A 116 -10.26 -2.57 -18.00
C ALA A 116 -9.55 -1.48 -18.82
N GLU A 117 -10.09 -1.09 -19.98
CA GLU A 117 -9.57 0.00 -20.79
C GLU A 117 -9.70 1.34 -20.06
N ASP A 118 -10.84 1.63 -19.45
CA ASP A 118 -11.06 2.83 -18.63
C ASP A 118 -10.08 2.90 -17.45
N GLN A 119 -9.88 1.78 -16.75
CA GLN A 119 -8.90 1.69 -15.67
C GLN A 119 -7.47 1.94 -16.18
N TYR A 120 -7.11 1.39 -17.33
CA TYR A 120 -5.81 1.63 -17.96
C TYR A 120 -5.63 3.10 -18.34
N GLN A 121 -6.63 3.74 -18.94
CA GLN A 121 -6.56 5.16 -19.31
C GLN A 121 -6.42 6.07 -18.09
N ILE A 122 -7.16 5.78 -17.00
CA ILE A 122 -7.03 6.51 -15.73
C ILE A 122 -5.63 6.32 -15.15
N ALA A 123 -5.11 5.09 -15.13
CA ALA A 123 -3.77 4.80 -14.61
C ALA A 123 -2.68 5.50 -15.44
N LEU A 124 -2.81 5.51 -16.77
CA LEU A 124 -1.90 6.19 -17.68
C LEU A 124 -1.93 7.71 -17.44
N ARG A 125 -3.12 8.31 -17.37
CA ARG A 125 -3.28 9.74 -17.07
C ARG A 125 -2.65 10.10 -15.73
N ASN A 126 -2.90 9.30 -14.69
CA ASN A 126 -2.29 9.50 -13.38
C ASN A 126 -0.76 9.41 -13.46
N HIS A 127 -0.22 8.42 -14.16
CA HIS A 127 1.22 8.27 -14.36
C HIS A 127 1.84 9.48 -15.06
N LEU A 128 1.19 9.98 -16.13
CA LEU A 128 1.64 11.18 -16.85
C LEU A 128 1.63 12.42 -15.95
N ILE A 129 0.59 12.62 -15.14
CA ILE A 129 0.54 13.71 -14.15
C ILE A 129 1.69 13.59 -13.14
N HIS A 130 2.02 12.37 -12.70
CA HIS A 130 3.13 12.16 -11.77
C HIS A 130 4.49 12.44 -12.42
N LEU A 131 4.67 12.05 -13.68
CA LEU A 131 5.87 12.38 -14.45
C LEU A 131 6.01 13.89 -14.65
N GLU A 132 4.92 14.61 -14.92
CA GLU A 132 4.92 16.06 -15.06
C GLU A 132 5.26 16.75 -13.73
N ASN A 133 4.68 16.30 -12.62
CA ASN A 133 5.05 16.78 -11.29
C ASN A 133 6.54 16.54 -10.96
N PHE A 134 7.07 15.37 -11.32
CA PHE A 134 8.49 15.06 -11.15
C PHE A 134 9.37 15.96 -12.03
N HIS A 135 8.95 16.22 -13.27
CA HIS A 135 9.65 17.13 -14.17
C HIS A 135 9.68 18.55 -13.61
N LEU A 136 8.53 19.08 -13.15
CA LEU A 136 8.44 20.41 -12.53
C LEU A 136 9.31 20.53 -11.27
N LEU A 137 9.34 19.48 -10.43
CA LEU A 137 10.22 19.44 -9.28
C LEU A 137 11.71 19.50 -9.70
N GLN A 138 12.08 18.76 -10.74
CA GLN A 138 13.44 18.74 -11.24
C GLN A 138 13.83 20.08 -11.90
N GLU A 139 12.92 20.72 -12.62
CA GLU A 139 13.13 22.06 -13.18
C GLU A 139 13.32 23.11 -12.07
N SER A 140 12.49 23.06 -11.02
CA SER A 140 12.62 23.93 -9.85
C SER A 140 13.98 23.75 -9.17
N ARG A 141 14.40 22.49 -8.95
CA ARG A 141 15.71 22.18 -8.38
C ARG A 141 16.86 22.68 -9.25
N ASN A 142 16.78 22.48 -10.56
CA ASN A 142 17.79 22.96 -11.51
C ASN A 142 17.86 24.49 -11.52
N ARG A 143 16.71 25.17 -11.47
CA ARG A 143 16.66 26.64 -11.39
C ARG A 143 17.31 27.16 -10.12
N ALA A 144 16.97 26.59 -8.96
CA ALA A 144 17.59 26.97 -7.69
C ALA A 144 19.11 26.77 -7.72
N LEU A 145 19.59 25.64 -8.26
CA LEU A 145 21.02 25.38 -8.40
C LEU A 145 21.72 26.36 -9.33
N LEU A 146 21.08 26.75 -10.45
CA LEU A 146 21.60 27.77 -11.36
C LEU A 146 21.65 29.15 -10.67
N GLU A 147 20.61 29.52 -9.92
CA GLU A 147 20.57 30.79 -9.17
C GLU A 147 21.66 30.85 -8.09
N GLU A 148 21.89 29.75 -7.36
CA GLU A 148 22.99 29.62 -6.40
C GLU A 148 24.35 29.74 -7.11
N PHE A 149 24.55 29.00 -8.19
CA PHE A 149 25.80 29.06 -8.96
C PHE A 149 26.09 30.46 -9.51
N GLU A 150 25.08 31.14 -10.06
CA GLU A 150 25.24 32.52 -10.53
C GLU A 150 25.52 33.50 -9.38
N ARG A 151 24.90 33.28 -8.21
CA ARG A 151 25.17 34.08 -7.01
C ARG A 151 26.62 33.90 -6.57
N ASP A 152 27.11 32.68 -6.51
CA ASP A 152 28.49 32.38 -6.13
C ASP A 152 29.49 32.99 -7.12
N ILE A 153 29.20 32.92 -8.43
CA ILE A 153 30.01 33.61 -9.45
C ILE A 153 30.04 35.11 -9.20
N ARG A 154 28.89 35.74 -8.94
CA ARG A 154 28.83 37.19 -8.68
C ARG A 154 29.64 37.58 -7.45
N ILE A 155 29.50 36.85 -6.35
CA ILE A 155 30.26 37.09 -5.12
C ILE A 155 31.76 36.96 -5.40
N LEU A 156 32.19 35.89 -6.09
CA LEU A 156 33.60 35.67 -6.39
C LEU A 156 34.18 36.76 -7.31
N GLN A 157 33.39 37.24 -8.28
CA GLN A 157 33.77 38.34 -9.15
C GLN A 157 33.91 39.66 -8.36
N GLU A 158 32.98 39.96 -7.46
CA GLU A 158 33.03 41.15 -6.61
C GLU A 158 34.22 41.10 -5.65
N GLU A 159 34.44 39.96 -4.98
CA GLU A 159 35.59 39.75 -4.10
C GLU A 159 36.91 39.93 -4.85
N PHE A 160 37.04 39.31 -6.03
CA PHE A 160 38.23 39.46 -6.87
C PHE A 160 38.45 40.92 -7.30
N GLN A 161 37.39 41.64 -7.65
CA GLN A 161 37.51 43.05 -8.04
C GLN A 161 37.94 43.93 -6.86
N ILE A 162 37.40 43.69 -5.66
CA ILE A 162 37.78 44.41 -4.44
C ILE A 162 39.25 44.13 -4.11
N GLU A 163 39.67 42.86 -4.13
CA GLU A 163 41.07 42.49 -3.88
C GLU A 163 42.01 43.10 -4.92
N PHE A 164 41.62 43.09 -6.20
CA PHE A 164 42.38 43.72 -7.27
C PHE A 164 42.54 45.23 -7.07
N ASP A 165 41.46 45.93 -6.72
CA ASP A 165 41.48 47.36 -6.48
C ASP A 165 42.34 47.72 -5.27
N ASP A 166 42.25 46.95 -4.19
CA ASP A 166 43.04 47.16 -2.99
C ASP A 166 44.52 46.85 -3.22
N MET A 167 44.84 45.76 -3.91
CA MET A 167 46.22 45.44 -4.32
C MET A 167 46.79 46.55 -5.21
N THR A 168 45.99 47.08 -6.14
CA THR A 168 46.40 48.20 -7.00
C THR A 168 46.65 49.48 -6.19
N LYS A 169 45.79 49.80 -5.20
CA LYS A 169 45.99 50.95 -4.30
C LYS A 169 47.25 50.78 -3.46
N THR A 170 47.44 49.62 -2.83
CA THR A 170 48.64 49.34 -2.02
C THR A 170 49.90 49.42 -2.87
N HIS A 171 49.88 48.87 -4.09
CA HIS A 171 51.00 48.97 -5.01
C HIS A 171 51.32 50.43 -5.38
N LYS A 172 50.31 51.23 -5.75
CA LYS A 172 50.48 52.66 -6.04
C LYS A 172 51.05 53.43 -4.84
N GLN A 173 50.59 53.12 -3.63
CA GLN A 173 51.09 53.73 -2.41
C GLN A 173 52.55 53.37 -2.16
N GLN A 174 52.92 52.09 -2.29
CA GLN A 174 54.30 51.64 -2.14
C GLN A 174 55.24 52.28 -3.18
N VAL A 175 54.79 52.39 -4.44
CA VAL A 175 55.55 53.09 -5.48
C VAL A 175 55.78 54.55 -5.11
N LYS A 176 54.73 55.25 -4.63
CA LYS A 176 54.86 56.64 -4.18
C LYS A 176 55.80 56.79 -2.98
N GLU A 177 55.72 55.90 -2.00
CA GLU A 177 56.63 55.88 -0.85
C GLU A 177 58.09 55.66 -1.28
N LEU A 178 58.33 54.78 -2.25
CA LEU A 178 59.65 54.58 -2.86
C LEU A 178 60.14 55.84 -3.59
N GLU A 179 59.27 56.50 -4.37
CA GLU A 179 59.60 57.76 -5.04
C GLU A 179 59.94 58.88 -4.05
N ASP A 180 59.19 59.00 -2.94
CA ASP A 180 59.46 59.99 -1.91
C ASP A 180 60.76 59.66 -1.14
N MET A 181 61.05 58.38 -0.88
CA MET A 181 62.35 57.96 -0.34
C MET A 181 63.50 58.29 -1.30
N ILE A 182 63.33 58.09 -2.60
CA ILE A 182 64.35 58.48 -3.60
C ILE A 182 64.59 59.99 -3.54
N LYS A 183 63.54 60.82 -3.54
CA LYS A 183 63.67 62.28 -3.45
C LYS A 183 64.37 62.72 -2.18
N THR A 184 63.99 62.16 -1.02
CA THR A 184 64.66 62.50 0.26
C THR A 184 66.13 62.12 0.26
N VAL A 185 66.50 60.97 -0.33
CA VAL A 185 67.91 60.58 -0.49
C VAL A 185 68.64 61.55 -1.43
N GLU A 186 68.03 61.95 -2.55
CA GLU A 186 68.60 62.94 -3.48
C GLU A 186 68.81 64.31 -2.80
N GLU A 187 67.86 64.77 -1.98
CA GLU A 187 67.99 65.99 -1.19
C GLU A 187 69.08 65.90 -0.13
N GLU A 188 69.19 64.77 0.57
CA GLU A 188 70.27 64.54 1.53
C GLU A 188 71.64 64.52 0.87
N GLU A 189 71.79 63.85 -0.28
CA GLU A 189 73.04 63.82 -1.04
C GLU A 189 73.40 65.21 -1.57
N LYS A 190 72.41 65.99 -2.04
CA LYS A 190 72.62 67.38 -2.42
C LYS A 190 73.07 68.24 -1.23
N ARG A 191 72.44 68.09 -0.06
CA ARG A 191 72.83 68.79 1.17
C ARG A 191 74.25 68.41 1.61
N LYS A 192 74.62 67.13 1.53
CA LYS A 192 75.99 66.67 1.81
C LYS A 192 76.99 67.27 0.84
N ALA A 193 76.67 67.34 -0.46
CA ALA A 193 77.50 67.97 -1.46
C ALA A 193 77.70 69.47 -1.19
N GLU A 194 76.62 70.19 -0.83
CA GLU A 194 76.70 71.60 -0.42
C GLU A 194 77.51 71.79 0.87
N GLN A 195 77.31 70.94 1.88
CA GLN A 195 78.11 70.96 3.11
C GLN A 195 79.60 70.70 2.83
N ALA A 196 79.92 69.71 1.99
CA ALA A 196 81.29 69.42 1.59
C ALA A 196 81.92 70.61 0.83
N LYS A 197 81.16 71.27 -0.04
CA LYS A 197 81.59 72.49 -0.75
C LYS A 197 81.83 73.65 0.23
N ASN A 198 80.90 73.88 1.17
CA ASN A 198 81.04 74.93 2.18
C ASN A 198 82.22 74.65 3.11
N GLN A 199 82.38 73.42 3.59
CA GLN A 199 83.55 73.01 4.38
C GLN A 199 84.85 73.21 3.60
N HIS A 200 84.89 72.85 2.31
CA HIS A 200 86.06 73.11 1.48
C HIS A 200 86.36 74.61 1.37
N GLN A 201 85.33 75.45 1.23
CA GLN A 201 85.49 76.91 1.19
C GLN A 201 85.94 77.50 2.53
N THR A 202 85.36 77.05 3.65
CA THR A 202 85.80 77.43 5.01
C THR A 202 87.24 77.00 5.24
N ASN A 203 87.61 75.75 4.95
CA ASN A 203 88.98 75.27 5.09
C ASN A 203 89.96 76.06 4.21
N ARG A 204 89.54 76.46 3.01
CA ARG A 204 90.33 77.32 2.12
C ARG A 204 90.52 78.72 2.70
N GLU A 205 89.48 79.32 3.27
CA GLU A 205 89.56 80.62 3.95
C GLU A 205 90.36 80.55 5.25
N GLU A 206 90.22 79.51 6.04
CA GLU A 206 91.05 79.23 7.22
C GLU A 206 92.51 79.06 6.84
N THR A 207 92.82 78.33 5.76
CA THR A 207 94.21 78.21 5.27
C THR A 207 94.75 79.58 4.85
N LYS A 208 93.95 80.37 4.14
CA LYS A 208 94.35 81.73 3.74
C LYS A 208 94.55 82.65 4.94
N ASN A 209 93.67 82.58 5.95
CA ASN A 209 93.78 83.37 7.17
C ASN A 209 94.98 82.94 7.99
N LYS A 210 95.23 81.63 8.07
CA LYS A 210 96.43 81.08 8.69
C LYS A 210 97.69 81.52 7.97
N ASP A 211 97.72 81.54 6.64
CA ASP A 211 98.84 82.08 5.88
C ASP A 211 99.05 83.58 6.16
N VAL A 212 97.98 84.36 6.33
CA VAL A 212 98.04 85.78 6.71
C VAL A 212 98.51 85.95 8.15
N GLU A 213 98.05 85.11 9.08
CA GLU A 213 98.48 85.09 10.47
C GLU A 213 99.94 84.66 10.58
N ASP A 214 100.39 83.64 9.86
CA ASP A 214 101.77 83.17 9.80
C ASP A 214 102.67 84.24 9.15
N THR A 215 102.18 84.97 8.14
CA THR A 215 102.91 86.12 7.57
C THR A 215 102.99 87.28 8.57
N SER A 216 101.92 87.53 9.33
CA SER A 216 101.88 88.58 10.36
C SER A 216 102.74 88.21 11.57
N GLN A 217 102.74 86.94 11.98
CA GLN A 217 103.63 86.39 13.00
C GLN A 217 105.07 86.39 12.53
N MET A 218 105.37 86.04 11.28
CA MET A 218 106.73 86.12 10.74
C MET A 218 107.22 87.58 10.75
N LYS A 219 106.36 88.53 10.39
CA LYS A 219 106.67 89.97 10.44
C LYS A 219 106.91 90.43 11.88
N GLN A 220 106.04 90.07 12.82
CA GLN A 220 106.20 90.34 14.25
C GLN A 220 107.47 89.68 14.82
N GLN A 221 107.80 88.45 14.42
CA GLN A 221 109.00 87.74 14.85
C GLN A 221 110.28 88.36 14.30
N LEU A 222 110.25 88.97 13.11
CA LEU A 222 111.39 89.71 12.55
C LEU A 222 111.60 91.04 13.28
N GLU A 223 110.52 91.76 13.63
CA GLU A 223 110.56 92.96 14.47
C GLU A 223 111.01 92.63 15.91
N ASP A 224 110.54 91.51 16.47
CA ASP A 224 110.96 91.02 17.79
C ASP A 224 112.42 90.55 17.81
N LYS A 225 112.93 89.93 16.74
CA LYS A 225 114.35 89.53 16.62
C LYS A 225 115.27 90.75 16.54
N GLN A 226 114.85 91.81 15.87
CA GLN A 226 115.59 93.08 15.82
C GLN A 226 115.71 93.74 17.21
N THR A 227 114.68 93.58 18.05
CA THR A 227 114.63 94.11 19.42
C THR A 227 115.32 93.18 20.44
N LYS A 228 115.34 91.87 20.16
CA LYS A 228 115.99 90.83 20.99
C LYS A 228 117.51 90.77 20.82
N PHE A 229 118.07 91.00 19.63
CA PHE A 229 119.54 91.07 19.47
C PHE A 229 120.20 92.20 20.28
N TYR A 230 119.43 93.21 20.72
CA TYR A 230 119.87 94.27 21.62
C TYR A 230 119.78 93.92 23.12
N ASN A 231 118.87 93.03 23.53
CA ASN A 231 118.66 92.64 24.93
C ASN A 231 119.29 91.26 25.29
N ASP A 232 119.49 90.38 24.32
CA ASP A 232 120.02 89.02 24.51
C ASP A 232 121.56 88.95 24.63
N LEU A 233 122.28 90.06 24.41
CA LEU A 233 123.72 90.16 24.70
C LEU A 233 124.01 90.31 26.21
N GLU A 234 123.05 90.83 26.99
CA GLU A 234 123.23 91.11 28.43
C GLU A 234 122.70 89.97 29.33
N GLN A 235 121.69 89.21 28.87
CA GLN A 235 121.00 88.20 29.70
C GLN A 235 121.38 86.74 29.45
N MET A 236 122.15 86.42 28.40
CA MET A 236 122.49 85.03 28.06
C MET A 236 123.50 84.36 29.00
N HIS A 237 124.22 85.08 29.87
CA HIS A 237 125.37 84.46 30.55
C HIS A 237 125.08 83.80 31.91
N GLN A 238 124.07 84.24 32.68
CA GLN A 238 123.98 83.87 34.10
C GLN A 238 122.89 82.87 34.52
N LYS A 239 121.89 82.53 33.68
CA LYS A 239 120.77 81.68 34.13
C LYS A 239 120.44 80.44 33.30
N TYR A 240 121.05 80.24 32.13
CA TYR A 240 120.71 79.11 31.26
C TYR A 240 121.49 77.81 31.56
N GLN A 241 122.62 77.88 32.27
CA GLN A 241 123.53 76.74 32.38
C GLN A 241 123.22 75.75 33.54
N SER A 242 122.30 76.08 34.47
CA SER A 242 122.11 75.27 35.69
C SER A 242 120.89 74.33 35.67
N ASP A 243 119.70 74.75 35.19
CA ASP A 243 118.45 74.14 35.72
C ASP A 243 117.49 73.45 34.72
N THR A 244 117.66 73.52 33.38
CA THR A 244 116.56 73.19 32.44
C THR A 244 116.65 71.85 31.67
N ALA A 245 117.66 71.00 31.90
CA ALA A 245 117.78 69.75 31.12
C ALA A 245 117.00 68.55 31.69
N LYS A 246 116.99 68.32 33.02
CA LYS A 246 116.48 67.06 33.61
C LYS A 246 114.96 67.01 33.86
N LYS A 247 114.30 68.13 34.19
CA LYS A 247 112.84 68.14 34.45
C LYS A 247 111.99 68.01 33.18
N THR A 248 112.52 68.44 32.04
CA THR A 248 111.82 68.45 30.75
C THR A 248 111.70 67.04 30.18
N GLU A 249 112.72 66.19 30.39
CA GLU A 249 112.75 64.80 29.91
C GLU A 249 111.76 63.89 30.67
N ASP A 250 111.68 64.02 31.99
CA ASP A 250 110.75 63.22 32.81
C ASP A 250 109.28 63.61 32.58
N HIS A 251 108.98 64.90 32.41
CA HIS A 251 107.64 65.35 32.06
C HIS A 251 107.21 64.88 30.67
N THR A 252 108.10 64.84 29.66
CA THR A 252 107.77 64.28 28.35
C THR A 252 107.44 62.79 28.41
N LYS A 253 108.19 61.99 29.17
CA LYS A 253 107.94 60.55 29.31
C LYS A 253 106.58 60.24 29.96
N TYR A 254 106.24 60.91 31.06
CA TYR A 254 104.93 60.71 31.70
C TYR A 254 103.76 61.27 30.89
N TYR A 255 103.98 62.37 30.16
CA TYR A 255 102.97 62.96 29.28
C TYR A 255 102.64 62.03 28.09
N ASP A 256 103.65 61.46 27.44
CA ASP A 256 103.44 60.53 26.32
C ASP A 256 102.81 59.21 26.78
N ALA A 257 103.23 58.67 27.93
CA ALA A 257 102.60 57.48 28.53
C ALA A 257 101.12 57.72 28.89
N ASN A 258 100.78 58.89 29.44
CA ASN A 258 99.40 59.25 29.78
C ASN A 258 98.54 59.51 28.53
N LYS A 259 99.13 60.11 27.48
CA LYS A 259 98.50 60.30 26.17
C LYS A 259 98.15 58.95 25.51
N ASP A 260 99.04 57.97 25.57
CA ASP A 260 98.80 56.65 24.99
C ASP A 260 97.82 55.81 25.83
N MET A 261 97.85 55.94 27.16
CA MET A 261 96.84 55.34 28.03
C MET A 261 95.45 55.95 27.78
N SER A 262 95.35 57.27 27.64
CA SER A 262 94.10 57.97 27.32
C SER A 262 93.50 57.49 25.98
N LYS A 263 94.33 57.31 24.94
CA LYS A 263 93.89 56.72 23.66
C LYS A 263 93.42 55.27 23.78
N LYS A 264 94.00 54.46 24.69
CA LYS A 264 93.53 53.09 24.96
C LYS A 264 92.19 53.11 25.71
N ILE A 265 92.04 53.99 26.69
CA ILE A 265 90.79 54.19 27.43
C ILE A 265 89.66 54.61 26.47
N GLU A 266 89.90 55.59 25.59
CA GLU A 266 88.90 55.99 24.59
C GLU A 266 88.48 54.82 23.69
N ARG A 267 89.43 54.01 23.21
CA ARG A 267 89.13 52.84 22.37
C ARG A 267 88.26 51.82 23.12
N LEU A 268 88.57 51.56 24.39
CA LEU A 268 87.78 50.67 25.24
C LEU A 268 86.38 51.24 25.52
N VAL A 269 86.27 52.54 25.80
CA VAL A 269 84.98 53.23 26.01
C VAL A 269 84.09 53.13 24.76
N ARG A 270 84.65 53.38 23.56
CA ARG A 270 83.91 53.20 22.29
C ARG A 270 83.49 51.75 22.08
N SER A 271 84.35 50.78 22.38
CA SER A 271 84.04 49.36 22.29
C SER A 271 82.93 48.94 23.26
N ILE A 272 82.95 49.44 24.50
CA ILE A 272 81.89 49.23 25.50
C ILE A 272 80.57 49.83 25.02
N ALA A 273 80.57 51.07 24.51
CA ALA A 273 79.37 51.72 23.97
C ALA A 273 78.75 50.92 22.80
N SER A 274 79.59 50.46 21.86
CA SER A 274 79.15 49.62 20.74
C SER A 274 78.56 48.28 21.20
N LYS A 275 79.22 47.59 22.13
CA LYS A 275 78.71 46.33 22.70
C LYS A 275 77.41 46.54 23.47
N LYS A 276 77.28 47.64 24.23
CA LYS A 276 76.06 47.99 24.97
C LYS A 276 74.90 48.25 24.01
N ALA A 277 75.10 49.03 22.97
CA ALA A 277 74.10 49.25 21.91
C ALA A 277 73.65 47.94 21.25
N LYS A 278 74.57 47.00 21.01
CA LYS A 278 74.24 45.68 20.45
C LYS A 278 73.43 44.81 21.42
N ILE A 279 73.74 44.88 22.72
CA ILE A 279 72.96 44.21 23.77
C ILE A 279 71.55 44.80 23.82
N ASP A 280 71.41 46.11 23.82
CA ASP A 280 70.10 46.78 23.91
C ASP A 280 69.23 46.49 22.67
N LEU A 281 69.82 46.47 21.48
CA LEU A 281 69.15 46.03 20.25
C LEU A 281 68.67 44.56 20.37
N THR A 282 69.52 43.68 20.90
CA THR A 282 69.15 42.26 21.06
C THR A 282 68.04 42.09 22.08
N LYS A 283 68.08 42.83 23.19
CA LYS A 283 66.98 42.86 24.19
C LYS A 283 65.67 43.34 23.56
N TYR A 284 65.71 44.39 22.75
CA TYR A 284 64.54 44.89 22.04
C TYR A 284 63.96 43.83 21.10
N LYS A 285 64.81 43.14 20.32
CA LYS A 285 64.37 42.04 19.44
C LYS A 285 63.75 40.88 20.22
N ILE A 286 64.32 40.50 21.37
CA ILE A 286 63.74 39.46 22.24
C ILE A 286 62.36 39.88 22.73
N LEU A 287 62.21 41.14 23.16
CA LEU A 287 60.92 41.66 23.62
C LEU A 287 59.88 41.68 22.50
N GLN A 288 60.28 42.11 21.30
CA GLN A 288 59.44 42.11 20.11
C GLN A 288 58.98 40.69 19.76
N HIS A 289 59.90 39.73 19.65
CA HIS A 289 59.57 38.33 19.36
C HIS A 289 58.67 37.71 20.44
N THR A 290 58.87 38.06 21.70
CA THR A 290 58.01 37.59 22.80
C THR A 290 56.59 38.13 22.64
N LYS A 291 56.45 39.41 22.30
CA LYS A 291 55.14 40.05 22.07
C LYS A 291 54.42 39.45 20.85
N GLU A 292 55.12 39.28 19.73
CA GLU A 292 54.57 38.68 18.51
C GLU A 292 54.17 37.22 18.72
N CYS A 293 55.03 36.42 19.38
CA CYS A 293 54.74 35.01 19.66
C CYS A 293 53.55 34.86 20.62
N ASN A 294 53.46 35.70 21.65
CA ASN A 294 52.32 35.73 22.55
C ASN A 294 51.02 36.14 21.85
N ALA A 295 51.05 37.16 20.99
CA ALA A 295 49.89 37.57 20.21
C ALA A 295 49.43 36.46 19.25
N ARG A 296 50.38 35.81 18.55
CA ARG A 296 50.08 34.68 17.66
C ARG A 296 49.48 33.50 18.42
N ASN A 297 50.06 33.13 19.57
CA ASN A 297 49.56 32.03 20.39
C ASN A 297 48.18 32.34 20.97
N GLN A 298 47.89 33.60 21.33
CA GLN A 298 46.55 34.00 21.77
C GLN A 298 45.53 33.93 20.64
N ALA A 299 45.87 34.37 19.42
CA ALA A 299 44.99 34.25 18.26
C ALA A 299 44.68 32.77 17.95
N LEU A 300 45.71 31.92 17.87
CA LEU A 300 45.56 30.48 17.64
C LEU A 300 44.73 29.80 18.74
N LYS A 301 44.90 30.22 20.00
CA LYS A 301 44.10 29.68 21.11
C LYS A 301 42.62 30.05 20.97
N LYS A 302 42.31 31.30 20.60
CA LYS A 302 40.93 31.75 20.34
C LYS A 302 40.30 30.99 19.18
N GLU A 303 41.03 30.80 18.08
CA GLU A 303 40.55 30.01 16.94
C GLU A 303 40.28 28.55 17.34
N LYS A 304 41.21 27.93 18.07
CA LYS A 304 41.02 26.57 18.59
C LYS A 304 39.77 26.47 19.48
N GLU A 305 39.56 27.43 20.38
CA GLU A 305 38.39 27.46 21.26
C GLU A 305 37.10 27.67 20.47
N ASN A 306 37.10 28.53 19.45
CA ASN A 306 35.96 28.73 18.55
C ASN A 306 35.63 27.47 17.75
N ILE A 307 36.64 26.81 17.17
CA ILE A 307 36.46 25.53 16.45
C ILE A 307 35.93 24.45 17.40
N ALA A 308 36.43 24.39 18.63
CA ALA A 308 35.95 23.44 19.63
C ALA A 308 34.48 23.69 20.00
N LYS A 309 34.06 24.95 20.16
CA LYS A 309 32.66 25.31 20.37
C LYS A 309 31.79 24.92 19.18
N ASN A 310 32.18 25.29 17.96
CA ASN A 310 31.46 24.93 16.74
C ASN A 310 31.31 23.41 16.59
N TYR A 311 32.35 22.64 16.94
CA TYR A 311 32.30 21.18 16.97
C TYR A 311 31.31 20.65 18.01
N GLN A 312 31.31 21.21 19.23
CA GLN A 312 30.36 20.82 20.27
C GLN A 312 28.91 21.14 19.85
N ASP A 313 28.66 22.31 19.28
CA ASP A 313 27.34 22.72 18.80
C ASP A 313 26.86 21.82 17.67
N LEU A 314 27.74 21.51 16.71
CA LEU A 314 27.42 20.60 15.61
C LEU A 314 27.13 19.19 16.13
N LYS A 315 27.91 18.70 17.10
CA LYS A 315 27.68 17.40 17.74
C LYS A 315 26.34 17.35 18.47
N GLN A 316 25.97 18.42 19.18
CA GLN A 316 24.66 18.52 19.82
C GLN A 316 23.52 18.54 18.80
N LYS A 317 23.64 19.33 17.73
CA LYS A 317 22.65 19.34 16.63
C LYS A 317 22.50 17.97 15.98
N MET A 318 23.62 17.29 15.70
CA MET A 318 23.62 15.93 15.14
C MET A 318 22.93 14.92 16.08
N ASN A 319 23.20 15.00 17.39
CA ASN A 319 22.56 14.10 18.36
C ASN A 319 21.05 14.37 18.46
N LYS A 320 20.63 15.63 18.55
CA LYS A 320 19.21 16.01 18.57
C LYS A 320 18.48 15.51 17.31
N PHE A 321 19.10 15.69 16.14
CA PHE A 321 18.55 15.17 14.89
C PHE A 321 18.41 13.64 14.91
N ARG A 322 19.43 12.91 15.38
CA ARG A 322 19.37 11.44 15.50
C ARG A 322 18.27 10.98 16.46
N GLU A 323 18.12 11.63 17.61
CA GLU A 323 17.08 11.34 18.59
C GLU A 323 15.68 11.59 18.01
N GLU A 324 15.50 12.70 17.28
CA GLU A 324 14.23 13.03 16.64
C GLU A 324 13.87 12.04 15.53
N GLN A 325 14.83 11.69 14.65
CA GLN A 325 14.62 10.67 13.63
C GLN A 325 14.30 9.30 14.23
N GLN A 326 14.97 8.93 15.32
CA GLN A 326 14.68 7.69 16.03
C GLN A 326 13.27 7.71 16.64
N ARG A 327 12.82 8.85 17.18
CA ARG A 327 11.46 9.03 17.69
C ARG A 327 10.42 8.90 16.56
N LEU A 328 10.62 9.61 15.46
CA LEU A 328 9.72 9.56 14.30
C LEU A 328 9.62 8.16 13.71
N LEU A 329 10.75 7.46 13.58
CA LEU A 329 10.77 6.07 13.11
C LEU A 329 9.99 5.15 14.06
N LYS A 330 10.18 5.30 15.37
CA LYS A 330 9.45 4.51 16.38
C LYS A 330 7.94 4.76 16.29
N GLU A 331 7.53 6.01 16.12
CA GLU A 331 6.14 6.39 15.97
C GLU A 331 5.53 5.82 14.68
N LEU A 332 6.23 5.95 13.56
CA LEU A 332 5.81 5.39 12.27
C LEU A 332 5.65 3.86 12.34
N VAL A 333 6.63 3.16 12.90
CA VAL A 333 6.59 1.70 13.05
C VAL A 333 5.43 1.28 13.96
N ASN A 334 5.20 1.99 15.06
CA ASN A 334 4.08 1.69 15.95
C ASN A 334 2.73 1.96 15.27
N ASN A 335 2.57 3.08 14.57
CA ASN A 335 1.33 3.41 13.87
C ASN A 335 1.05 2.43 12.73
N SER A 336 2.07 2.05 11.97
CA SER A 336 1.95 1.02 10.94
C SER A 336 1.56 -0.33 11.56
N ARG A 337 2.25 -0.77 12.62
CA ARG A 337 1.95 -2.02 13.31
C ARG A 337 0.53 -2.03 13.85
N ASN A 338 0.09 -0.96 14.50
CA ASN A 338 -1.26 -0.86 15.06
C ASN A 338 -2.33 -0.88 13.95
N SER A 339 -2.07 -0.23 12.82
CA SER A 339 -2.97 -0.27 11.67
C SER A 339 -3.06 -1.67 11.07
N VAL A 340 -1.93 -2.37 10.95
CA VAL A 340 -1.90 -3.77 10.50
C VAL A 340 -2.67 -4.66 11.47
N LEU A 341 -2.48 -4.49 12.78
CA LEU A 341 -3.21 -5.27 13.80
C LEU A 341 -4.72 -5.07 13.70
N LYS A 342 -5.19 -3.82 13.56
CA LYS A 342 -6.62 -3.53 13.35
C LYS A 342 -7.16 -4.15 12.06
N LEU A 343 -6.40 -4.09 10.96
CA LEU A 343 -6.79 -4.72 9.71
C LEU A 343 -6.83 -6.24 9.82
N THR A 344 -5.92 -6.86 10.57
CA THR A 344 -5.98 -8.30 10.84
C THR A 344 -7.19 -8.68 11.70
N GLU A 345 -7.55 -7.87 12.70
CA GLU A 345 -8.77 -8.08 13.49
C GLU A 345 -10.02 -8.00 12.61
N TYR A 346 -10.12 -7.00 11.72
CA TYR A 346 -11.23 -6.91 10.75
C TYR A 346 -11.27 -8.07 9.77
N LYS A 347 -10.11 -8.55 9.32
CA LYS A 347 -10.03 -9.75 8.49
C LYS A 347 -10.56 -10.98 9.24
N GLU A 348 -10.13 -11.19 10.47
CA GLU A 348 -10.59 -12.31 11.30
C GLU A 348 -12.10 -12.24 11.58
N LEU A 349 -12.63 -11.04 11.86
CA LEU A 349 -14.06 -10.82 12.02
C LEU A 349 -14.83 -11.11 10.73
N GLY A 350 -14.35 -10.62 9.59
CA GLY A 350 -14.93 -10.88 8.27
C GLY A 350 -14.92 -12.38 7.94
N GLU A 351 -13.81 -13.08 8.19
CA GLU A 351 -13.73 -14.53 8.02
C GLU A 351 -14.72 -15.27 8.93
N LYS A 352 -14.88 -14.83 10.18
CA LYS A 352 -15.85 -15.43 11.11
C LYS A 352 -17.29 -15.24 10.62
N ILE A 353 -17.62 -14.04 10.11
CA ILE A 353 -18.94 -13.75 9.54
C ILE A 353 -19.19 -14.65 8.32
N LEU A 354 -18.23 -14.76 7.40
CA LEU A 354 -18.36 -15.61 6.20
C LEU A 354 -18.51 -17.09 6.55
N LYS A 355 -17.66 -17.62 7.45
CA LYS A 355 -17.75 -19.01 7.93
C LYS A 355 -19.10 -19.30 8.59
N THR A 356 -19.61 -18.35 9.38
CA THR A 356 -20.93 -18.47 10.03
C THR A 356 -22.05 -18.45 8.98
N ALA A 357 -21.98 -17.53 8.01
CA ALA A 357 -22.95 -17.45 6.92
C ALA A 357 -22.97 -18.73 6.06
N GLU A 358 -21.80 -19.32 5.78
CA GLU A 358 -21.69 -20.59 5.05
C GLU A 358 -22.30 -21.76 5.84
N LEU A 359 -22.02 -21.84 7.15
CA LEU A 359 -22.63 -22.83 8.05
C LEU A 359 -24.17 -22.69 8.09
N CYS A 360 -24.68 -21.47 8.19
CA CYS A 360 -26.11 -21.19 8.14
C CYS A 360 -26.71 -21.57 6.77
N ARG A 361 -26.02 -21.25 5.66
CA ARG A 361 -26.46 -21.56 4.30
C ARG A 361 -26.64 -23.05 4.03
N ARG A 362 -25.92 -23.92 4.75
CA ARG A 362 -26.12 -25.38 4.68
C ARG A 362 -27.50 -25.82 5.19
N LEU A 363 -28.09 -25.09 6.13
CA LEU A 363 -29.38 -25.41 6.75
C LEU A 363 -30.57 -24.80 5.99
N GLU A 364 -30.32 -23.94 5.00
CA GLU A 364 -31.35 -23.30 4.20
C GLU A 364 -31.92 -24.25 3.14
N THR A 365 -33.19 -24.06 2.81
CA THR A 365 -33.85 -24.79 1.73
C THR A 365 -33.33 -24.35 0.37
N GLU A 366 -33.45 -25.21 -0.65
CA GLU A 366 -33.05 -24.84 -2.03
C GLU A 366 -33.82 -23.62 -2.55
N ARG A 367 -35.06 -23.41 -2.11
CA ARG A 367 -35.86 -22.24 -2.45
C ARG A 367 -35.23 -20.94 -1.90
N GLU A 368 -34.77 -20.96 -0.66
CA GLU A 368 -34.10 -19.83 0.01
C GLU A 368 -32.68 -19.57 -0.51
N LYS A 369 -32.02 -20.59 -1.07
CA LYS A 369 -30.70 -20.45 -1.71
C LYS A 369 -30.79 -19.80 -3.09
N VAL A 370 -31.88 -20.07 -3.83
CA VAL A 370 -32.12 -19.54 -5.18
C VAL A 370 -32.75 -18.15 -5.13
N LEU A 371 -33.68 -17.91 -4.20
CA LEU A 371 -34.30 -16.59 -3.99
C LEU A 371 -34.13 -16.14 -2.52
N PRO A 372 -32.95 -15.62 -2.13
CA PRO A 372 -32.69 -15.20 -0.76
C PRO A 372 -33.41 -13.93 -0.32
N PHE A 373 -33.85 -13.11 -1.29
CA PHE A 373 -34.45 -11.79 -1.06
C PHE A 373 -35.95 -11.85 -1.36
N TYR A 374 -36.74 -11.52 -0.35
CA TYR A 374 -38.21 -11.52 -0.43
C TYR A 374 -38.72 -10.10 -0.67
N GLU A 375 -39.80 -9.99 -1.45
CA GLU A 375 -40.53 -8.73 -1.62
C GLU A 375 -41.18 -8.31 -0.30
N ASP A 376 -41.30 -7.00 -0.09
CA ASP A 376 -42.01 -6.48 1.09
C ASP A 376 -43.49 -6.78 0.96
N THR A 377 -43.97 -7.69 1.81
CA THR A 377 -45.37 -8.11 1.83
C THR A 377 -46.24 -7.27 2.76
N VAL A 378 -45.67 -6.24 3.39
CA VAL A 378 -46.36 -5.40 4.39
C VAL A 378 -46.54 -4.00 3.81
N ASP A 379 -47.78 -3.61 3.55
CA ASP A 379 -48.11 -2.22 3.24
C ASP A 379 -47.81 -1.33 4.45
N LEU A 380 -47.22 -0.15 4.22
CA LEU A 380 -46.86 0.83 5.25
C LEU A 380 -48.04 1.18 6.18
N ASP A 381 -49.27 1.02 5.71
CA ASP A 381 -50.50 1.30 6.45
C ASP A 381 -50.88 0.23 7.48
N GLN A 382 -50.29 -0.96 7.41
CA GLN A 382 -50.54 -2.08 8.34
C GLN A 382 -49.56 -2.10 9.53
N ILE A 383 -48.57 -1.20 9.56
CA ILE A 383 -47.59 -1.09 10.63
C ILE A 383 -48.24 -0.37 11.82
N PRO A 384 -48.24 -0.97 13.03
CA PRO A 384 -48.75 -0.32 14.25
C PRO A 384 -48.14 1.06 14.50
N GLU A 385 -48.99 2.03 14.85
CA GLU A 385 -48.64 3.47 14.95
C GLU A 385 -47.53 3.76 15.97
N ASN A 386 -47.42 2.95 17.02
CA ASN A 386 -46.34 2.96 18.00
C ASN A 386 -44.97 2.64 17.40
N LEU A 387 -44.88 1.72 16.44
CA LEU A 387 -43.63 1.34 15.77
C LEU A 387 -43.20 2.38 14.72
N LYS A 388 -44.16 3.14 14.15
CA LYS A 388 -43.87 4.26 13.25
C LYS A 388 -43.20 5.43 13.98
N ASN A 389 -43.70 5.76 15.17
CA ASN A 389 -43.17 6.84 15.99
C ASN A 389 -41.72 6.58 16.46
N ASP A 390 -41.39 5.33 16.78
CA ASP A 390 -40.01 4.94 17.13
C ASP A 390 -39.06 4.99 15.91
N PHE A 391 -39.59 4.80 14.70
CA PHE A 391 -38.84 4.88 13.44
C PHE A 391 -38.56 6.32 13.01
N GLU A 392 -39.47 7.26 13.29
CA GLU A 392 -39.31 8.69 13.00
C GLU A 392 -38.32 9.39 13.94
N ALA A 393 -38.00 8.79 15.09
CA ALA A 393 -37.02 9.31 16.04
C ALA A 393 -35.55 9.04 15.65
N ILE A 394 -35.30 8.25 14.60
CA ILE A 394 -33.96 7.86 14.15
C ILE A 394 -33.40 8.90 13.18
N GLU A 395 -32.17 9.36 13.42
CA GLU A 395 -31.47 10.27 12.51
C GLU A 395 -31.26 9.61 11.14
N LYS A 396 -31.38 10.40 10.07
CA LYS A 396 -31.35 9.92 8.67
C LYS A 396 -30.10 9.12 8.32
N GLU A 397 -28.95 9.45 8.92
CA GLU A 397 -27.67 8.76 8.71
C GLU A 397 -27.64 7.38 9.39
N GLN A 398 -28.23 7.26 10.58
CA GLN A 398 -28.37 5.96 11.26
C GLN A 398 -29.37 5.06 10.52
N TYR A 399 -30.43 5.66 9.96
CA TYR A 399 -31.39 4.95 9.15
C TYR A 399 -30.75 4.30 7.91
N GLU A 400 -29.83 4.99 7.23
CA GLU A 400 -29.10 4.44 6.09
C GLU A 400 -28.18 3.27 6.49
N GLU A 401 -27.56 3.30 7.68
CA GLU A 401 -26.79 2.16 8.19
C GLU A 401 -27.67 0.93 8.46
N PHE A 402 -28.83 1.11 9.08
CA PHE A 402 -29.79 0.02 9.31
C PHE A 402 -30.39 -0.52 8.01
N ALA A 403 -30.55 0.33 7.00
CA ALA A 403 -31.11 -0.06 5.71
C ALA A 403 -30.25 -1.12 4.99
N TYR A 404 -28.93 -1.14 5.20
CA TYR A 404 -28.04 -2.18 4.66
C TYR A 404 -28.41 -3.60 5.11
N LEU A 405 -29.05 -3.75 6.28
CA LEU A 405 -29.44 -5.04 6.85
C LEU A 405 -30.91 -5.41 6.57
N ASN A 406 -31.69 -4.56 5.88
CA ASN A 406 -33.11 -4.81 5.61
C ASN A 406 -33.34 -6.17 4.96
N ASN A 407 -32.56 -6.50 3.93
CA ASN A 407 -32.68 -7.78 3.23
C ASN A 407 -32.33 -8.99 4.10
N PHE A 408 -31.38 -8.83 5.04
CA PHE A 408 -31.07 -9.87 6.02
C PHE A 408 -32.26 -10.10 6.97
N TYR A 409 -32.88 -9.03 7.47
CA TYR A 409 -34.02 -9.14 8.37
C TYR A 409 -35.28 -9.67 7.67
N LYS A 410 -35.52 -9.33 6.40
CA LYS A 410 -36.61 -9.94 5.61
C LYS A 410 -36.44 -11.47 5.54
N ARG A 411 -35.22 -11.92 5.28
CA ARG A 411 -34.88 -13.33 5.22
C ARG A 411 -35.03 -14.02 6.58
N TYR A 412 -34.53 -13.40 7.63
CA TYR A 412 -34.68 -13.88 9.00
C TYR A 412 -36.16 -14.02 9.41
N ASN A 413 -36.96 -12.99 9.16
CA ASN A 413 -38.38 -12.97 9.50
C ASN A 413 -39.16 -14.04 8.73
N LYS A 414 -38.81 -14.29 7.45
CA LYS A 414 -39.44 -15.36 6.68
C LYS A 414 -39.20 -16.73 7.29
N VAL A 415 -37.94 -17.03 7.65
CA VAL A 415 -37.59 -18.29 8.32
C VAL A 415 -38.29 -18.39 9.68
N LEU A 416 -38.40 -17.29 10.43
CA LEU A 416 -39.12 -17.25 11.69
C LEU A 416 -40.62 -17.60 11.52
N LEU A 417 -41.28 -17.07 10.49
CA LEU A 417 -42.66 -17.41 10.15
C LEU A 417 -42.80 -18.90 9.82
N ASP A 418 -41.85 -19.45 9.07
CA ASP A 418 -41.86 -20.88 8.72
C ASP A 418 -41.64 -21.77 9.96
N ILE A 419 -40.76 -21.36 10.89
CA ILE A 419 -40.58 -22.04 12.19
C ILE A 419 -41.89 -22.02 12.99
N LEU A 420 -42.56 -20.87 13.08
CA LEU A 420 -43.83 -20.74 13.81
C LEU A 420 -44.94 -21.59 13.16
N ALA A 421 -45.00 -21.64 11.83
CA ALA A 421 -45.94 -22.48 11.11
C ALA A 421 -45.70 -23.98 11.39
N ILE A 422 -44.43 -24.43 11.38
CA ILE A 422 -44.05 -25.82 11.71
C ILE A 422 -44.39 -26.13 13.17
N GLN A 423 -44.13 -25.22 14.11
CA GLN A 423 -44.48 -25.41 15.52
C GLN A 423 -45.99 -25.59 15.71
N LYS A 424 -46.80 -24.76 15.06
CA LYS A 424 -48.27 -24.87 15.09
C LYS A 424 -48.76 -26.19 14.49
N GLN A 425 -48.19 -26.61 13.36
CA GLN A 425 -48.52 -27.91 12.76
C GLN A 425 -48.12 -29.09 13.65
N LYS A 426 -46.94 -29.03 14.27
CA LYS A 426 -46.49 -30.04 15.24
C LYS A 426 -47.45 -30.14 16.41
N GLU A 427 -47.87 -29.02 16.97
CA GLU A 427 -48.84 -28.99 18.07
C GLU A 427 -50.20 -29.57 17.65
N ALA A 428 -50.69 -29.22 16.46
CA ALA A 428 -51.92 -29.79 15.90
C ALA A 428 -51.82 -31.31 15.73
N LEU A 429 -50.73 -31.81 15.14
CA LEU A 429 -50.49 -33.25 14.96
C LEU A 429 -50.32 -33.98 16.29
N GLN A 430 -49.72 -33.33 17.29
CA GLN A 430 -49.57 -33.90 18.63
C GLN A 430 -50.93 -33.99 19.32
N ASN A 431 -51.79 -32.98 19.18
CA ASN A 431 -53.16 -33.01 19.66
C ASN A 431 -53.99 -34.10 18.97
N GLU A 432 -53.89 -34.22 17.65
CA GLU A 432 -54.55 -35.28 16.87
C GLU A 432 -54.03 -36.67 17.28
N SER A 433 -52.71 -36.84 17.44
CA SER A 433 -52.13 -38.09 17.93
C SER A 433 -52.64 -38.44 19.33
N ASN A 434 -52.74 -37.47 20.23
CA ASN A 434 -53.30 -37.68 21.57
C ASN A 434 -54.79 -38.07 21.51
N GLN A 435 -55.56 -37.44 20.60
CA GLN A 435 -56.96 -37.79 20.35
C GLN A 435 -57.12 -39.19 19.74
N LEU A 436 -56.27 -39.58 18.79
CA LEU A 436 -56.29 -40.92 18.20
C LEU A 436 -55.87 -41.98 19.22
N GLN A 437 -54.88 -41.68 20.07
CA GLN A 437 -54.49 -42.56 21.17
C GLN A 437 -55.62 -42.71 22.19
N SER A 438 -56.36 -41.64 22.52
CA SER A 438 -57.51 -41.73 23.43
C SER A 438 -58.67 -42.49 22.78
N LEU A 439 -58.95 -42.29 21.50
CA LEU A 439 -59.98 -43.02 20.75
C LEU A 439 -59.64 -44.51 20.61
N LEU A 440 -58.37 -44.83 20.35
CA LEU A 440 -57.88 -46.21 20.30
C LEU A 440 -57.97 -46.87 21.66
N LYS A 441 -57.60 -46.14 22.73
CA LYS A 441 -57.79 -46.61 24.11
C LYS A 441 -59.27 -46.90 24.38
N GLN A 442 -60.17 -45.98 24.04
CA GLN A 442 -61.62 -46.17 24.17
C GLN A 442 -62.13 -47.38 23.38
N TYR A 443 -61.63 -47.63 22.17
CA TYR A 443 -62.00 -48.78 21.35
C TYR A 443 -61.49 -50.10 21.93
N LEU A 444 -60.24 -50.14 22.43
CA LEU A 444 -59.67 -51.30 23.10
C LEU A 444 -60.39 -51.61 24.42
N ASP A 445 -60.72 -50.57 25.19
CA ASP A 445 -61.54 -50.64 26.40
C ASP A 445 -62.97 -51.11 26.07
N GLY A 446 -63.50 -50.80 24.89
CA GLY A 446 -64.78 -51.34 24.41
C GLY A 446 -64.75 -52.82 23.97
N LEU A 447 -63.58 -53.35 23.62
CA LEU A 447 -63.37 -54.75 23.21
C LEU A 447 -62.90 -55.66 24.36
N SER A 448 -62.21 -55.10 25.35
CA SER A 448 -61.61 -55.82 26.48
C SER A 448 -62.31 -55.46 27.79
N CYS A 449 -62.70 -56.45 28.58
CA CYS A 449 -63.28 -56.20 29.91
C CYS A 449 -62.15 -55.95 30.94
N ASN A 450 -61.78 -54.68 31.14
CA ASN A 450 -60.83 -54.25 32.19
C ASN A 450 -61.56 -53.55 33.36
N ASP A 451 -60.93 -53.47 34.54
CA ASP A 451 -61.53 -52.83 35.74
C ASP A 451 -61.90 -51.35 35.54
N ASP A 452 -61.12 -50.61 34.72
CA ASP A 452 -61.43 -49.22 34.33
C ASP A 452 -62.72 -49.11 33.48
N VAL A 453 -63.09 -50.17 32.77
CA VAL A 453 -64.31 -50.24 31.93
C VAL A 453 -65.53 -50.57 32.77
N LEU A 454 -65.37 -51.38 33.82
CA LEU A 454 -66.45 -51.77 34.73
C LEU A 454 -66.81 -50.69 35.76
N SER A 455 -65.88 -49.78 36.05
CA SER A 455 -66.07 -48.66 36.98
C SER A 455 -66.70 -47.41 36.34
N ASN A 456 -66.57 -47.25 35.02
CA ASN A 456 -67.18 -46.17 34.25
C ASN A 456 -68.53 -46.61 33.62
N PRO A 457 -69.44 -45.67 33.26
CA PRO A 457 -70.70 -46.00 32.60
C PRO A 457 -70.45 -46.77 31.30
N ASN A 458 -70.92 -48.01 31.22
CA ASN A 458 -70.61 -48.91 30.14
C ASN A 458 -71.88 -49.63 29.64
N PRO A 459 -71.90 -50.10 28.37
CA PRO A 459 -73.03 -50.87 27.85
C PRO A 459 -73.06 -52.33 28.35
N LEU A 460 -72.04 -52.77 29.10
CA LEU A 460 -71.91 -54.13 29.64
C LEU A 460 -72.68 -54.35 30.95
N PHE A 461 -72.86 -53.30 31.78
CA PHE A 461 -73.62 -53.37 33.02
C PHE A 461 -74.45 -52.08 33.25
N VAL A 462 -75.72 -52.12 32.82
CA VAL A 462 -76.62 -50.96 32.87
C VAL A 462 -77.30 -50.88 34.24
N LYS A 463 -77.02 -49.81 34.99
CA LYS A 463 -77.69 -49.47 36.25
C LYS A 463 -78.62 -48.27 36.03
N ASN A 464 -79.91 -48.41 36.35
CA ASN A 464 -80.92 -47.35 36.27
C ASN A 464 -81.14 -46.72 34.88
N PHE A 465 -81.24 -47.53 33.82
CA PHE A 465 -81.55 -47.07 32.44
C PHE A 465 -80.60 -46.02 31.83
N ASN A 466 -79.47 -45.70 32.48
CA ASN A 466 -78.46 -44.81 31.91
C ASN A 466 -77.60 -45.60 30.91
N ILE A 467 -78.13 -45.76 29.71
CA ILE A 467 -77.34 -46.15 28.54
C ILE A 467 -77.11 -44.86 27.75
N ASP A 468 -75.88 -44.35 27.77
CA ASP A 468 -75.47 -43.34 26.80
C ASP A 468 -75.12 -44.09 25.50
N LEU A 469 -76.14 -44.65 24.85
CA LEU A 469 -76.06 -45.00 23.44
C LEU A 469 -75.86 -43.65 22.76
N GLY A 470 -74.65 -43.37 22.29
CA GLY A 470 -74.35 -42.14 21.58
C GLY A 470 -75.26 -41.96 20.36
N GLU A 471 -76.48 -41.46 20.60
CA GLU A 471 -77.19 -40.64 19.65
C GLU A 471 -76.28 -39.44 19.47
N LYS A 472 -75.64 -39.37 18.29
CA LYS A 472 -75.31 -38.07 17.76
C LYS A 472 -76.61 -37.27 17.83
N GLN A 473 -76.69 -36.31 18.75
CA GLN A 473 -77.44 -35.12 18.43
C GLN A 473 -76.87 -34.66 17.09
N VAL A 474 -77.62 -34.89 16.02
CA VAL A 474 -77.56 -34.00 14.88
C VAL A 474 -78.07 -32.69 15.47
N ILE A 475 -77.17 -31.96 16.13
CA ILE A 475 -77.24 -30.53 16.16
C ILE A 475 -77.30 -30.22 14.67
N GLY A 476 -78.49 -29.86 14.21
CA GLY A 476 -78.60 -29.08 13.00
C GLY A 476 -77.75 -27.85 13.29
N GLU A 477 -76.46 -27.92 12.95
CA GLU A 477 -75.76 -26.73 12.53
C GLU A 477 -76.55 -26.29 11.29
N SER A 478 -77.57 -25.46 11.53
CA SER A 478 -77.78 -24.35 10.63
C SER A 478 -76.47 -23.56 10.67
N GLN A 479 -75.49 -24.02 9.91
CA GLN A 479 -74.61 -23.09 9.24
C GLN A 479 -75.56 -22.25 8.40
N GLN A 480 -76.04 -21.13 8.98
CA GLN A 480 -76.27 -19.96 8.14
C GLN A 480 -74.99 -19.85 7.34
N THR A 481 -75.09 -20.12 6.04
CA THR A 481 -74.07 -19.73 5.11
C THR A 481 -74.01 -18.22 5.22
N ILE A 482 -73.15 -17.71 6.11
CA ILE A 482 -72.63 -16.38 5.96
C ILE A 482 -71.74 -16.52 4.73
N ILE A 483 -72.36 -16.28 3.58
CA ILE A 483 -71.63 -15.84 2.41
C ILE A 483 -71.10 -14.48 2.86
N GLU A 484 -69.88 -14.45 3.40
CA GLU A 484 -69.08 -13.25 3.23
C GLU A 484 -69.04 -13.06 1.72
N GLY A 485 -69.79 -12.07 1.25
CA GLY A 485 -69.78 -11.70 -0.14
C GLY A 485 -68.33 -11.52 -0.51
N VAL A 486 -67.85 -12.35 -1.45
CA VAL A 486 -66.63 -12.05 -2.17
C VAL A 486 -66.87 -10.64 -2.70
N PHE A 487 -66.22 -9.65 -2.09
CA PHE A 487 -65.96 -8.38 -2.75
C PHE A 487 -65.07 -8.73 -3.94
N ASN A 488 -65.71 -9.18 -5.00
CA ASN A 488 -65.19 -9.04 -6.34
C ASN A 488 -65.19 -7.54 -6.58
N VAL A 489 -64.12 -6.88 -6.16
CA VAL A 489 -63.66 -5.71 -6.88
C VAL A 489 -63.35 -6.22 -8.27
N ARG A 490 -64.35 -6.12 -9.17
CA ARG A 490 -64.10 -6.08 -10.59
C ARG A 490 -63.24 -4.83 -10.79
N SER A 491 -61.92 -4.99 -10.72
CA SER A 491 -61.03 -4.04 -11.34
C SER A 491 -61.24 -4.18 -12.83
N THR A 492 -62.16 -3.37 -13.36
CA THR A 492 -62.36 -3.15 -14.80
C THR A 492 -61.10 -2.59 -15.48
N GLN A 493 -60.01 -2.32 -14.75
CA GLN A 493 -58.72 -1.96 -15.31
C GLN A 493 -57.83 -3.14 -15.71
N MET A 494 -57.93 -4.32 -15.06
CA MET A 494 -57.05 -5.46 -15.42
C MET A 494 -57.53 -6.31 -16.61
N GLN A 495 -58.78 -6.16 -17.06
CA GLN A 495 -59.27 -6.82 -18.30
C GLN A 495 -59.03 -6.01 -19.57
N LEU A 496 -58.49 -4.79 -19.48
CA LEU A 496 -58.17 -3.94 -20.65
C LEU A 496 -56.67 -3.84 -20.97
N GLN A 497 -55.77 -4.43 -20.18
CA GLN A 497 -54.32 -4.43 -20.47
C GLN A 497 -53.79 -5.72 -21.13
N GLY A 498 -54.68 -6.63 -21.53
CA GLY A 498 -54.32 -7.87 -22.22
C GLY A 498 -54.44 -7.85 -23.75
N GLN A 499 -54.98 -6.79 -24.36
CA GLN A 499 -55.02 -6.67 -25.81
C GLN A 499 -53.73 -6.01 -26.32
N ARG A 500 -52.78 -6.84 -26.76
CA ARG A 500 -51.78 -6.39 -27.74
C ARG A 500 -52.52 -5.94 -28.99
N VAL A 501 -52.45 -4.66 -29.30
CA VAL A 501 -52.73 -4.16 -30.64
C VAL A 501 -51.65 -4.75 -31.56
N GLY A 502 -52.07 -5.63 -32.47
CA GLY A 502 -51.18 -6.14 -33.51
C GLY A 502 -50.76 -5.02 -34.46
N PRO A 503 -49.55 -5.09 -35.05
CA PRO A 503 -49.16 -4.11 -36.05
C PRO A 503 -49.98 -4.39 -37.30
N PHE A 504 -50.58 -3.37 -37.93
CA PHE A 504 -50.60 -3.19 -39.39
C PHE A 504 -51.45 -1.97 -39.79
N GLN A 505 -50.78 -1.12 -40.58
CA GLN A 505 -51.24 0.01 -41.42
C GLN A 505 -51.56 1.35 -40.75
#